data_AF-A0AAD1FFK9-F1
#
_entry.id   AF-A0AAD1FFK9-F1
#
_cell.length_a   1.000
_cell.length_b   1.000
_cell.length_c   1.000
_cell.angle_alpha   90.00
_cell.angle_beta   90.00
_cell.angle_gamma   90.00
#
_symmetry.space_group_name_H-M   'P 1'
#
loop_
_entity.id
_entity.type
_entity.pdbx_description
1 polymer ?
#
loop_
_entity_poly.entity_id
_entity_poly.type
_entity_poly.pdbx_seq_one_letter_code
_entity_poly.pdbx_strand_id
1 'polypeptide(L)'
;MADDLKGGLALQAMEELITHWRERLPADPKELFAALLELSLEDLAALFAVCAGTGVDVVSDKGTKGDSAADVLASTLSLDMRNWWKPTAERYFAQVPKGLSLEAMQVVAPAEVARLSALKKGDLASEAGRLVEGTSWLPAILTSHETQA
;
A
#
# COMPACT_ATOMS: atom_id res chain seq x y z
N MET A 1 -7.68 -6.28 -10.73
CA MET A 1 -6.76 -5.35 -10.03
C MET A 1 -7.25 -3.95 -10.27
N ALA A 2 -7.30 -3.11 -9.23
CA ALA A 2 -7.67 -1.71 -9.41
C ALA A 2 -6.58 -0.98 -10.23
N ASP A 3 -6.99 -0.10 -11.15
CA ASP A 3 -6.08 0.52 -12.14
C ASP A 3 -5.05 1.47 -11.51
N ASP A 4 -5.32 1.97 -10.30
CA ASP A 4 -4.45 2.82 -9.48
C ASP A 4 -3.26 2.06 -8.86
N LEU A 5 -3.29 0.72 -8.83
CA LEU A 5 -2.17 -0.11 -8.38
C LEU A 5 -1.11 -0.32 -9.47
N LYS A 6 -1.47 -0.15 -10.75
CA LYS A 6 -0.54 -0.37 -11.86
C LYS A 6 0.64 0.60 -11.78
N GLY A 7 1.86 0.05 -11.86
CA GLY A 7 3.10 0.82 -11.75
C GLY A 7 3.36 1.42 -10.36
N GLY A 8 2.68 0.96 -9.31
CA GLY A 8 3.05 1.28 -7.93
C GLY A 8 4.31 0.53 -7.49
N LEU A 9 5.12 1.16 -6.64
CA LEU A 9 6.40 0.60 -6.14
C LEU A 9 6.20 -0.76 -5.44
N ALA A 10 5.12 -0.90 -4.66
CA ALA A 10 4.80 -2.15 -3.98
C ALA A 10 4.53 -3.31 -4.95
N LEU A 11 3.78 -3.06 -6.02
CA LEU A 11 3.47 -4.08 -7.01
C LEU A 11 4.74 -4.49 -7.77
N GLN A 12 5.58 -3.52 -8.15
CA GLN A 12 6.85 -3.78 -8.83
C GLN A 12 7.78 -4.63 -7.95
N ALA A 13 7.98 -4.26 -6.68
CA ALA A 13 8.82 -5.04 -5.76
C ALA A 13 8.27 -6.46 -5.54
N MET A 14 6.94 -6.63 -5.45
CA MET A 14 6.31 -7.95 -5.33
C MET A 14 6.52 -8.79 -6.60
N GLU A 15 6.36 -8.19 -7.78
CA GLU A 15 6.59 -8.85 -9.07
C GLU A 15 8.05 -9.27 -9.23
N GLU A 16 9.01 -8.42 -8.83
CA GLU A 16 10.44 -8.73 -8.81
C GLU A 16 10.74 -9.92 -7.90
N LEU A 17 10.21 -9.93 -6.67
CA LEU A 17 10.38 -11.04 -5.73
C LEU A 17 9.79 -12.36 -6.26
N ILE A 18 8.58 -12.30 -6.82
CA ILE A 18 7.93 -13.48 -7.40
C ILE A 18 8.72 -13.98 -8.62
N THR A 19 9.23 -13.08 -9.45
CA THR A 19 10.01 -13.43 -10.65
C THR A 19 11.32 -14.09 -10.26
N HIS A 20 12.05 -13.51 -9.30
CA HIS A 20 13.26 -14.09 -8.72
C HIS A 20 13.05 -15.54 -8.26
N TRP A 21 11.95 -15.82 -7.56
CA TRP A 21 11.65 -17.19 -7.13
C TRP A 21 11.20 -18.10 -8.26
N ARG A 22 10.42 -17.60 -9.24
CA ARG A 22 10.01 -18.38 -10.42
C ARG A 22 11.20 -18.82 -11.27
N GLU A 23 12.25 -18.01 -11.36
CA GLU A 23 13.46 -18.36 -12.12
C GLU A 23 14.33 -19.41 -11.41
N ARG A 24 14.27 -19.46 -10.07
CA ARG A 24 15.03 -20.42 -9.24
C ARG A 24 14.35 -21.77 -9.07
N LEU A 25 13.02 -21.83 -9.20
CA LEU A 25 12.23 -23.02 -8.95
C LEU A 25 11.91 -23.77 -10.25
N PRO A 26 11.85 -25.12 -10.22
CA PRO A 26 11.49 -25.89 -11.40
C PRO A 26 10.02 -25.65 -11.79
N ALA A 27 9.75 -25.68 -13.09
CA ALA A 27 8.40 -25.52 -13.63
C ALA A 27 7.52 -26.77 -13.46
N ASP A 28 8.11 -27.96 -13.35
CA ASP A 28 7.37 -29.20 -13.09
C ASP A 28 7.05 -29.31 -11.57
N PRO A 29 5.77 -29.32 -11.16
CA PRO A 29 5.39 -29.48 -9.76
C PRO A 29 5.94 -30.75 -9.10
N LYS A 30 6.26 -31.79 -9.88
CA LYS A 30 6.83 -33.04 -9.35
C LYS A 30 8.27 -32.88 -8.86
N GLU A 31 9.01 -31.93 -9.41
CA GLU A 31 10.41 -31.66 -9.07
C GLU A 31 10.54 -30.63 -7.93
N LEU A 32 9.47 -29.88 -7.65
CA LEU A 32 9.48 -28.76 -6.72
C LEU A 32 9.92 -29.16 -5.31
N PHE A 33 9.38 -30.24 -4.76
CA PHE A 33 9.71 -30.64 -3.38
C PHE A 33 11.18 -31.02 -3.23
N ALA A 34 11.75 -31.72 -4.22
CA ALA A 34 13.17 -32.05 -4.22
C ALA A 34 14.04 -30.78 -4.29
N ALA A 35 13.68 -29.82 -5.15
CA ALA A 35 14.38 -28.54 -5.24
C ALA A 35 14.31 -27.73 -3.93
N LEU A 36 13.18 -27.77 -3.21
CA LEU A 36 13.05 -27.11 -1.91
C LEU A 36 13.98 -27.72 -0.84
N LEU A 37 14.23 -29.03 -0.88
CA LEU A 37 15.13 -29.69 0.08
C LEU A 37 16.60 -29.29 -0.10
N GLU A 38 16.97 -28.82 -1.29
CA GLU A 38 18.32 -28.34 -1.60
C GLU A 38 18.54 -26.85 -1.25
N LEU A 39 17.46 -26.11 -0.95
CA LEU A 39 17.56 -24.71 -0.56
C LEU A 39 18.10 -24.56 0.87
N SER A 40 18.83 -23.47 1.09
CA SER A 40 19.22 -23.06 2.44
C SER A 40 17.98 -22.72 3.29
N LEU A 41 18.09 -22.80 4.62
CA LEU A 41 17.00 -22.42 5.50
C LEU A 41 16.59 -20.95 5.32
N GLU A 42 17.56 -20.08 5.02
CA GLU A 42 17.32 -18.67 4.71
C GLU A 42 16.49 -18.51 3.44
N ASP A 43 16.84 -19.22 2.37
CA ASP A 43 16.09 -19.23 1.13
C ASP A 43 14.67 -19.79 1.30
N LEU A 44 14.52 -20.88 2.06
CA LEU A 44 13.22 -21.44 2.39
C LEU A 44 12.36 -20.45 3.17
N ALA A 45 12.94 -19.74 4.15
CA ALA A 45 12.23 -18.71 4.90
C ALA A 45 11.81 -17.52 4.01
N ALA A 46 12.69 -17.09 3.11
CA ALA A 46 12.40 -16.01 2.16
C ALA A 46 11.31 -16.40 1.14
N LEU A 47 11.35 -17.63 0.60
CA LEU A 47 10.29 -18.16 -0.27
C LEU A 47 8.98 -18.37 0.50
N PHE A 48 9.04 -18.75 1.78
CA PHE A 48 7.86 -18.86 2.61
C PHE A 48 7.23 -17.48 2.86
N ALA A 49 8.04 -16.45 3.13
CA ALA A 49 7.57 -15.07 3.31
C ALA A 49 6.88 -14.54 2.05
N VAL A 50 7.53 -14.71 0.89
CA VAL A 50 6.91 -15.09 -0.40
C VAL A 50 5.41 -15.41 -0.41
N CYS A 51 5.16 -16.71 -0.28
CA CYS A 51 3.84 -17.30 -0.35
C CYS A 51 2.90 -16.82 0.76
N ALA A 52 3.37 -16.75 2.01
CA ALA A 52 2.56 -16.37 3.15
C ALA A 52 2.08 -14.92 3.05
N GLY A 53 2.95 -13.99 2.63
CA GLY A 53 2.63 -12.59 2.45
C GLY A 53 1.51 -12.36 1.42
N THR A 54 1.49 -13.16 0.34
CA THR A 54 0.41 -13.09 -0.66
C THR A 54 -0.94 -13.61 -0.17
N GLY A 55 -0.97 -14.36 0.92
CA GLY A 55 -2.17 -14.92 1.53
C GLY A 55 -2.74 -14.12 2.69
N VAL A 56 -2.10 -13.01 3.09
CA VAL A 56 -2.58 -12.18 4.20
C VAL A 56 -3.85 -11.44 3.78
N ASP A 57 -4.93 -11.64 4.54
CA ASP A 57 -6.14 -10.84 4.38
C ASP A 57 -5.93 -9.44 4.95
N VAL A 58 -5.98 -8.44 4.07
CA VAL A 58 -5.77 -7.02 4.37
C VAL A 58 -7.09 -6.23 4.40
N VAL A 59 -8.23 -6.90 4.25
CA VAL A 59 -9.54 -6.25 4.27
C VAL A 59 -10.03 -6.18 5.72
N SER A 60 -9.99 -4.98 6.31
CA SER A 60 -10.64 -4.73 7.60
C SER A 60 -12.15 -4.57 7.41
N ASP A 61 -12.97 -5.33 8.16
CA ASP A 61 -14.39 -5.03 8.26
C ASP A 61 -14.61 -3.72 9.05
N LYS A 62 -15.73 -3.04 8.78
CA LYS A 62 -16.08 -1.79 9.46
C LYS A 62 -16.45 -2.06 10.92
N GLY A 63 -15.46 -2.17 11.80
CA GLY A 63 -15.68 -2.31 13.25
C GLY A 63 -14.50 -2.86 14.03
N THR A 64 -13.59 -3.60 13.38
CA THR A 64 -12.40 -4.21 13.99
C THR A 64 -11.15 -3.43 13.57
N LYS A 65 -10.98 -2.24 14.13
CA LYS A 65 -9.76 -1.44 13.90
C LYS A 65 -8.64 -1.93 14.82
N GLY A 66 -7.53 -2.41 14.25
CA GLY A 66 -6.29 -2.67 14.97
C GLY A 66 -6.01 -4.12 15.37
N ASP A 67 -6.94 -5.05 15.12
CA ASP A 67 -6.80 -6.47 15.50
C ASP A 67 -6.71 -7.42 14.30
N SER A 68 -6.62 -6.91 13.08
CA SER A 68 -6.44 -7.79 11.91
C SER A 68 -5.02 -8.34 11.85
N ALA A 69 -4.85 -9.53 11.25
CA ALA A 69 -3.52 -10.10 11.02
C ALA A 69 -2.62 -9.15 10.21
N ALA A 70 -3.20 -8.39 9.27
CA ALA A 70 -2.48 -7.39 8.50
C ALA A 70 -1.99 -6.22 9.37
N ASP A 71 -2.81 -5.73 10.30
CA ASP A 71 -2.42 -4.65 11.22
C ASP A 71 -1.26 -5.09 12.13
N VAL A 72 -1.34 -6.30 12.67
CA VAL A 72 -0.28 -6.88 13.53
C VAL A 72 1.01 -7.07 12.76
N LEU A 73 0.94 -7.54 11.50
CA LEU A 73 2.13 -7.66 10.65
C LEU A 73 2.72 -6.29 10.31
N ALA A 74 1.87 -5.31 10.00
CA ALA A 74 2.31 -3.96 9.68
C ALA A 74 3.02 -3.30 10.88
N SER A 75 2.51 -3.43 12.10
CA SER A 75 3.17 -2.90 13.30
C SER A 75 4.47 -3.66 13.61
N THR A 76 4.43 -4.99 13.61
CA THR A 76 5.60 -5.84 13.91
C THR A 76 6.76 -5.58 12.96
N LEU A 77 6.47 -5.37 11.68
CA LEU A 77 7.48 -5.06 10.65
C LEU A 77 7.79 -3.56 10.55
N SER A 78 7.18 -2.72 11.39
CA SER A 78 7.28 -1.26 11.34
C SER A 78 7.04 -0.73 9.92
N LEU A 79 6.00 -1.25 9.25
CA LEU A 79 5.67 -0.95 7.87
C LEU A 79 5.28 0.51 7.73
N ASP A 80 6.06 1.24 6.93
CA ASP A 80 5.77 2.59 6.52
C ASP A 80 5.24 2.62 5.08
N MET A 81 3.94 2.84 4.95
CA MET A 81 3.26 2.92 3.65
C MET A 81 3.73 4.09 2.78
N ARG A 82 4.39 5.12 3.34
CA ARG A 82 4.96 6.24 2.56
C ARG A 82 6.08 5.78 1.62
N ASN A 83 6.73 4.65 1.92
CA ASN A 83 7.75 4.05 1.05
C ASN A 83 7.14 3.35 -0.17
N TRP A 84 5.86 2.98 -0.09
CA TRP A 84 5.20 2.08 -1.03
C TRP A 84 4.04 2.74 -1.79
N TRP A 85 3.50 3.84 -1.27
CA TRP A 85 2.34 4.54 -1.80
C TRP A 85 2.51 6.05 -1.73
N LYS A 86 2.01 6.76 -2.74
CA LYS A 86 2.02 8.22 -2.82
C LYS A 86 0.62 8.77 -3.11
N PRO A 87 0.19 9.84 -2.43
CA PRO A 87 -1.08 10.48 -2.72
C PRO A 87 -0.96 11.28 -4.02
N THR A 88 -1.68 10.88 -5.06
CA THR A 88 -1.82 11.66 -6.30
C THR A 88 -3.29 11.97 -6.58
N ALA A 89 -3.53 12.87 -7.54
CA ALA A 89 -4.87 13.18 -8.01
C ALA A 89 -5.63 11.91 -8.42
N GLU A 90 -4.99 11.05 -9.22
CA GLU A 90 -5.57 9.84 -9.80
C GLU A 90 -5.71 8.71 -8.78
N ARG A 91 -4.70 8.55 -7.90
CA ARG A 91 -4.62 7.45 -6.93
C ARG A 91 -5.53 7.65 -5.73
N TYR A 92 -5.83 8.89 -5.35
CA TYR A 92 -6.63 9.15 -4.14
C TYR A 92 -7.75 10.16 -4.39
N PHE A 93 -7.43 11.41 -4.72
CA PHE A 93 -8.40 12.51 -4.64
C PHE A 93 -9.52 12.42 -5.69
N ALA A 94 -9.29 11.76 -6.82
CA ALA A 94 -10.32 11.47 -7.82
C ALA A 94 -11.25 10.32 -7.38
N GLN A 95 -10.75 9.41 -6.55
CA GLN A 95 -11.48 8.22 -6.08
C GLN A 95 -12.38 8.55 -4.89
N VAL A 96 -11.90 9.36 -3.96
CA VAL A 96 -12.66 9.68 -2.75
C VAL A 96 -13.73 10.77 -2.96
N PRO A 97 -14.76 10.84 -2.10
CA PRO A 97 -15.70 11.94 -2.08
C PRO A 97 -15.02 13.29 -1.79
N LYS A 98 -15.62 14.38 -2.27
CA LYS A 98 -15.12 15.75 -2.11
C LYS A 98 -14.80 16.10 -0.64
N GLY A 99 -15.60 15.63 0.30
CA GLY A 99 -15.38 15.85 1.74
C GLY A 99 -14.04 15.30 2.23
N LEU A 100 -13.71 14.05 1.91
CA LEU A 100 -12.44 13.42 2.31
C LEU A 100 -11.23 14.14 1.69
N SER A 101 -11.35 14.60 0.44
CA SER A 101 -10.30 15.43 -0.16
C SER A 101 -10.09 16.75 0.59
N LEU A 102 -11.17 17.40 1.05
CA LEU A 102 -11.06 18.64 1.83
C LEU A 102 -10.51 18.41 3.23
N GLU A 103 -10.87 17.29 3.88
CA GLU A 103 -10.29 16.87 5.16
C GLU A 103 -8.78 16.67 5.05
N ALA A 104 -8.31 16.02 3.98
CA ALA A 104 -6.88 15.90 3.70
C ALA A 104 -6.23 17.28 3.54
N MET A 105 -6.87 18.19 2.81
CA MET A 105 -6.36 19.56 2.60
C MET A 105 -6.38 20.40 3.87
N GLN A 106 -7.24 20.11 4.84
CA GLN A 106 -7.22 20.75 6.14
C GLN A 106 -5.91 20.47 6.91
N VAL A 107 -5.29 19.31 6.67
CA VAL A 107 -4.00 18.93 7.26
C VAL A 107 -2.83 19.45 6.42
N VAL A 108 -2.92 19.31 5.09
CA VAL A 108 -1.82 19.60 4.15
C VAL A 108 -1.68 21.10 3.86
N ALA A 109 -2.79 21.78 3.60
CA ALA A 109 -2.82 23.15 3.12
C ALA A 109 -4.07 23.90 3.65
N PRO A 110 -4.18 24.13 4.97
CA PRO A 110 -5.38 24.68 5.59
C PRO A 110 -5.81 26.04 5.01
N ALA A 111 -4.86 26.86 4.56
CA ALA A 111 -5.13 28.16 3.94
C ALA A 111 -5.86 28.06 2.58
N GLU A 112 -5.70 26.94 1.87
CA GLU A 112 -6.28 26.74 0.54
C GLU A 112 -7.70 26.14 0.59
N VAL A 113 -8.10 25.55 1.73
CA VAL A 113 -9.37 24.79 1.88
C VAL A 113 -10.59 25.60 1.44
N ALA A 114 -10.67 26.87 1.82
CA ALA A 114 -11.79 27.73 1.46
C ALA A 114 -11.94 27.86 -0.07
N ARG A 115 -10.82 28.09 -0.78
CA ARG A 115 -10.78 28.16 -2.24
C ARG A 115 -11.10 26.80 -2.88
N LEU A 116 -10.49 25.74 -2.36
CA LEU A 116 -10.65 24.36 -2.86
C LEU A 116 -12.10 23.86 -2.71
N SER A 117 -12.81 24.29 -1.67
CA SER A 117 -14.20 23.89 -1.43
C SER A 117 -15.18 24.39 -2.50
N ALA A 118 -14.84 25.46 -3.24
CA ALA A 118 -15.64 25.97 -4.36
C ALA A 118 -15.43 25.19 -5.67
N LEU A 119 -14.36 24.39 -5.77
CA LEU A 119 -14.00 23.69 -7.01
C LEU A 119 -14.90 22.48 -7.28
N LYS A 120 -15.00 22.08 -8.56
CA LYS A 120 -15.59 20.79 -8.93
C LYS A 120 -14.66 19.65 -8.53
N LYS A 121 -15.17 18.42 -8.42
CA LYS A 121 -14.41 17.25 -7.93
C LYS A 121 -13.10 17.02 -8.70
N GLY A 122 -13.13 17.11 -10.03
CA GLY A 122 -11.94 16.92 -10.87
C GLY A 122 -10.87 17.97 -10.62
N ASP A 123 -11.27 19.24 -10.62
CA ASP A 123 -10.35 20.38 -10.37
C ASP A 123 -9.77 20.32 -8.94
N LEU A 124 -10.61 19.96 -7.96
CA LEU A 124 -10.16 19.72 -6.59
C LEU A 124 -9.13 18.58 -6.54
N ALA A 125 -9.38 17.47 -7.23
CA ALA A 125 -8.48 16.33 -7.20
C ALA A 125 -7.11 16.67 -7.79
N SER A 126 -7.08 17.40 -8.90
CA SER A 126 -5.84 17.86 -9.54
C SER A 126 -5.06 18.79 -8.61
N GLU A 127 -5.71 19.80 -8.03
CA GLU A 127 -5.04 20.77 -7.17
C GLU A 127 -4.62 20.17 -5.82
N ALA A 128 -5.43 19.30 -5.23
CA ALA A 128 -5.07 18.56 -4.03
C ALA A 128 -3.87 17.64 -4.28
N GLY A 129 -3.81 16.99 -5.46
CA GLY A 129 -2.66 16.20 -5.89
C GLY A 129 -1.36 17.02 -5.95
N ARG A 130 -1.44 18.25 -6.48
CA ARG A 130 -0.30 19.17 -6.54
C ARG A 130 0.12 19.68 -5.15
N LEU A 131 -0.84 19.99 -4.28
CA LEU A 131 -0.55 20.51 -2.94
C LEU A 131 0.02 19.45 -1.99
N VAL A 132 -0.36 18.19 -2.17
CA VAL A 132 0.17 17.08 -1.36
C VAL A 132 1.53 16.58 -1.86
N GLU A 133 1.92 16.94 -3.08
CA GLU A 133 3.19 16.52 -3.67
C GLU A 133 4.37 17.01 -2.81
N GLY A 134 5.30 16.10 -2.52
CA GLY A 134 6.45 16.39 -1.66
C GLY A 134 6.14 16.39 -0.16
N THR A 135 4.88 16.23 0.25
CA THR A 135 4.52 16.03 1.66
C THR A 135 4.61 14.56 2.05
N SER A 136 4.74 14.29 3.36
CA SER A 136 4.66 12.94 3.92
C SER A 136 3.23 12.56 4.33
N TRP A 137 2.22 13.23 3.78
CA TRP A 137 0.83 13.00 4.14
C TRP A 137 0.35 11.65 3.64
N LEU A 138 -0.48 10.99 4.46
CA LEU A 138 -1.03 9.69 4.17
C LEU A 138 -2.49 9.63 4.68
N PRO A 139 -3.43 9.01 3.93
CA PRO A 139 -4.78 8.79 4.40
C PRO A 139 -4.83 7.96 5.68
N ALA A 140 -5.83 8.21 6.53
CA ALA A 140 -5.99 7.51 7.81
C ALA A 140 -6.02 5.98 7.70
N ILE A 141 -6.54 5.44 6.59
CA ILE A 141 -6.60 3.99 6.32
C ILE A 141 -5.23 3.37 6.00
N LEU A 142 -4.24 4.17 5.64
CA LEU A 142 -2.89 3.70 5.32
C LEU A 142 -1.86 4.03 6.41
N THR A 143 -2.22 4.87 7.38
CA THR A 143 -1.38 5.12 8.57
C THR A 143 -1.40 3.91 9.50
N SER A 144 -0.22 3.34 9.75
CA SER A 144 0.00 2.37 10.81
C SER A 144 -0.35 3.00 12.17
N HIS A 145 -1.15 2.29 12.96
CA HIS A 145 -1.76 2.80 14.20
C HIS A 145 -0.76 3.14 15.33
N GLU A 146 0.55 3.03 15.11
CA GLU A 146 1.60 3.35 16.10
C GLU A 146 2.16 4.77 16.00
N THR A 147 1.83 5.57 14.97
CA THR A 147 2.39 6.94 14.85
C THR A 147 1.60 8.01 15.64
N GLN A 148 0.82 7.62 16.66
CA GLN A 148 0.30 8.55 17.66
C GLN A 148 0.98 8.29 19.00
N ALA A 149 2.20 8.82 19.14
CA ALA A 149 2.89 9.00 20.42
C ALA A 149 3.45 10.43 20.49
#